data_AF-A0A8E2B2W8-F1
#
_entry.id   AF-A0A8E2B2W8-F1
#
_cell.length_a   1.000
_cell.length_b   1.000
_cell.length_c   1.000
_cell.angle_alpha   90.00
_cell.angle_beta   90.00
_cell.angle_gamma   90.00
#
_symmetry.space_group_name_H-M   'P 1'
#
loop_
_entity.id
_entity.type
_entity.pdbx_description
1 polymer ?
#
loop_
_entity_poly.entity_id
_entity_poly.type
_entity_poly.pdbx_seq_one_letter_code
_entity_poly.pdbx_strand_id
1 'polypeptide(L)' 'MWILGQLTVKNQVIELITLIDSGAQTNLIHPDVVTKYKLPRVKLLCAVIVQSVNNTLNQNGNITHQVESKLQLRNKVI' A
#
# COMPACT_ATOMS: atom_id res chain seq x y z
N MET A 1 8.45 7.41 -8.68
CA MET A 1 8.71 6.64 -9.93
C MET A 1 7.81 5.42 -9.97
N TRP A 2 7.12 5.14 -11.08
CA TRP A 2 6.26 3.95 -11.19
C TRP A 2 7.04 2.75 -11.73
N ILE A 3 6.97 1.62 -11.02
CA ILE A 3 7.64 0.37 -11.40
C ILE A 3 6.72 -0.84 -11.17
N LEU A 4 7.02 -1.96 -11.82
CA LEU A 4 6.31 -3.20 -11.57
C LEU A 4 6.72 -3.77 -10.20
N GLY A 5 5.75 -3.95 -9.32
CA GLY A 5 5.89 -4.59 -8.02
C GLY A 5 5.15 -5.92 -7.98
N GLN A 6 5.63 -6.81 -7.12
CA GLN A 6 5.00 -8.08 -6.79
C GLN A 6 4.67 -8.08 -5.30
N LEU A 7 3.37 -8.08 -4.99
CA LEU A 7 2.86 -8.16 -3.63
C LEU A 7 2.47 -9.61 -3.34
N THR A 8 3.10 -10.19 -2.32
CA THR A 8 2.77 -11.51 -1.81
C THR A 8 1.98 -11.38 -0.53
N VAL A 9 0.79 -11.96 -0.50
CA VAL A 9 -0.11 -11.98 0.67
C VAL A 9 -0.60 -13.41 0.89
N LYS A 10 -0.19 -14.04 2.00
CA LYS A 10 -0.38 -15.48 2.23
C LYS A 10 0.09 -16.29 1.01
N ASN A 11 -0.82 -16.96 0.31
CA ASN A 11 -0.55 -17.81 -0.85
C ASN A 11 -0.89 -17.13 -2.18
N GLN A 12 -1.14 -15.82 -2.18
CA GLN A 12 -1.45 -15.04 -3.38
C GLN A 12 -0.26 -14.17 -3.77
N VAL A 13 0.03 -14.15 -5.07
CA VAL A 13 1.07 -13.32 -5.68
C VAL A 13 0.39 -12.41 -6.69
N ILE A 14 0.51 -11.10 -6.50
CA ILE A 14 -0.19 -10.07 -7.28
C ILE A 14 0.85 -9.15 -7.90
N GLU A 15 0.81 -9.00 -9.22
CA GLU A 15 1.59 -8.00 -9.93
C GLU A 15 0.80 -6.69 -10.01
N LEU A 16 1.44 -5.58 -9.64
CA LEU A 16 0.84 -4.26 -9.69
C LEU A 16 1.86 -3.19 -10.07
N ILE A 17 1.38 -2.11 -10.69
CA ILE A 17 2.17 -0.90 -10.88
C ILE A 17 2.25 -0.18 -9.52
N THR A 18 3.47 0.02 -9.04
CA THR A 18 3.80 0.51 -7.70
C THR A 18 4.52 1.84 -7.81
N LEU A 19 4.12 2.82 -7.02
CA LEU A 19 4.81 4.10 -6.91
C LEU A 19 5.92 4.00 -5.86
N ILE A 20 7.16 4.25 -6.28
CA ILE A 20 8.26 4.58 -5.38
C ILE A 20 8.13 6.05 -5.01
N ASP A 21 7.78 6.27 -3.74
CA ASP A 21 7.64 7.57 -3.10
C ASP A 21 8.55 7.61 -1.86
N SER A 22 9.69 8.30 -1.99
CA SER A 22 10.63 8.47 -0.88
C SER A 22 10.10 9.36 0.24
N GLY A 23 8.99 10.08 0.01
CA GLY A 23 8.29 10.83 1.05
C GLY A 23 7.40 9.98 1.95
N ALA A 24 7.12 8.73 1.55
CA ALA A 24 6.31 7.81 2.34
C ALA A 24 7.18 7.05 3.35
N GLN A 25 6.78 7.06 4.62
CA GLN A 25 7.48 6.32 5.69
C GLN A 25 7.15 4.82 5.70
N THR A 26 6.11 4.41 4.98
CA THR A 26 5.62 3.03 4.97
C THR A 26 4.98 2.69 3.62
N ASN A 27 4.81 1.40 3.36
CA ASN A 27 4.10 0.91 2.19
C ASN A 27 2.60 1.13 2.34
N LEU A 28 1.99 1.74 1.32
CA LEU A 28 0.56 1.98 1.26
C LEU A 28 -0.05 1.14 0.13
N ILE A 29 -1.19 0.51 0.40
CA ILE A 29 -1.94 -0.29 -0.57
C ILE A 29 -3.27 0.40 -0.82
N HIS A 30 -3.59 0.65 -2.08
CA HIS A 30 -4.87 1.23 -2.45
C HIS A 30 -6.04 0.32 -2.04
N PRO A 31 -7.14 0.84 -1.46
CA PRO A 31 -8.25 0.02 -0.97
C PRO A 31 -8.91 -0.84 -2.06
N ASP A 32 -8.89 -0.39 -3.31
CA ASP A 32 -9.42 -1.16 -4.44
C ASP A 32 -8.61 -2.44 -4.70
N VAL A 33 -7.29 -2.41 -4.48
CA VAL A 33 -6.45 -3.62 -4.58
C VAL A 33 -6.84 -4.59 -3.47
N VAL A 34 -7.05 -4.10 -2.25
CA VAL A 34 -7.51 -4.92 -1.11
C VAL A 34 -8.84 -5.58 -1.42
N THR A 35 -9.80 -4.82 -1.97
CA THR A 35 -11.14 -5.31 -2.32
C THR A 35 -11.11 -6.29 -3.49
N LYS A 36 -10.42 -5.95 -4.59
CA LYS A 36 -10.33 -6.75 -5.81
C LYS A 36 -9.73 -8.13 -5.55
N TYR A 37 -8.66 -8.21 -4.77
CA TYR A 37 -7.96 -9.46 -4.48
C TYR A 37 -8.41 -10.11 -3.16
N LYS A 38 -9.43 -9.56 -2.49
CA LYS A 38 -9.96 -10.04 -1.21
C LYS A 38 -8.85 -10.25 -0.18
N LEU A 39 -7.94 -9.27 -0.08
CA LEU A 39 -6.77 -9.39 0.77
C LEU A 39 -7.17 -9.45 2.26
N PRO A 40 -6.62 -10.39 3.04
CA PRO A 40 -6.85 -10.44 4.48
C PRO A 40 -6.30 -9.16 5.13
N ARG A 41 -7.15 -8.49 5.90
CA ARG A 41 -6.80 -7.25 6.59
C ARG A 41 -7.07 -7.39 8.08
N VAL A 42 -6.18 -6.83 8.89
CA VAL A 42 -6.31 -6.78 10.36
C VAL A 42 -6.58 -5.34 10.74
N LYS A 43 -7.55 -5.13 11.64
CA LYS A 43 -7.86 -3.79 12.16
C LYS A 43 -6.70 -3.30 13.03
N LEU A 44 -6.27 -2.07 12.81
CA LEU A 44 -5.26 -1.42 13.65
C LEU A 44 -5.87 -1.04 15.00
N LEU A 45 -5.06 -1.12 16.06
CA LEU A 45 -5.46 -0.67 17.40
C LEU A 45 -5.79 0.82 17.41
N CYS A 46 -4.97 1.62 16.71
CA CYS A 46 -5.16 3.05 16.51
C CYS A 46 -5.12 3.36 15.02
N ALA A 47 -6.02 4.23 14.56
CA ALA A 47 -5.98 4.70 13.17
C ALA A 47 -4.74 5.57 12.94
N VAL A 48 -4.10 5.40 11.78
CA VAL A 48 -2.99 6.27 11.36
C VAL A 48 -3.58 7.40 10.52
N ILE A 49 -3.39 8.62 10.99
CA ILE A 49 -3.81 9.83 10.28
C ILE A 49 -2.79 10.12 9.19
N VAL A 50 -3.23 10.17 7.93
CA VAL A 50 -2.41 10.51 6.78
C VAL A 50 -2.68 11.97 6.41
N GLN A 51 -1.66 12.81 6.57
CA GLN A 51 -1.70 14.22 6.19
C GLN A 51 -0.97 14.41 4.87
N SER A 52 -1.60 15.12 3.94
CA SER A 52 -0.95 15.56 2.71
C SER A 52 0.00 16.73 3.01
N VAL A 53 1.01 16.94 2.16
CA VAL A 53 2.03 18.01 2.30
C VAL A 53 1.42 19.42 2.41
N ASN A 54 0.22 19.63 1.90
CA ASN A 54 -0.51 20.90 1.99
C ASN A 54 -1.32 21.07 3.30
N ASN A 55 -1.04 20.24 4.33
CA ASN A 55 -1.75 20.21 5.62
C ASN A 55 -3.26 19.98 5.53
N THR A 56 -3.78 19.58 4.36
CA THR A 56 -5.18 19.16 4.25
C THR A 56 -5.31 17.72 4.72
N LEU A 57 -6.35 17.46 5.52
CA LEU A 57 -6.77 16.09 5.80
C LEU A 57 -7.21 15.47 4.47
N ASN A 58 -6.60 14.35 4.11
CA ASN A 58 -7.08 13.57 2.97
C ASN A 58 -8.54 13.14 3.27
N GLN A 59 -9.45 13.23 2.29
CA GLN A 59 -10.88 12.92 2.49
C GLN A 59 -11.11 11.48 2.97
N ASN A 60 -10.14 10.58 2.73
CA ASN A 60 -10.09 9.21 3.25
C ASN A 60 -8.95 8.99 4.27
N GLY A 61 -8.52 10.06 4.95
CA GLY A 61 -7.21 10.24 5.60
C GLY A 61 -6.89 9.43 6.84
N ASN A 62 -7.57 8.29 7.05
CA ASN A 62 -7.26 7.38 8.14
C ASN A 62 -6.99 5.97 7.60
N ILE A 63 -5.78 5.48 7.82
CA ILE A 63 -5.47 4.06 7.65
C ILE A 63 -5.94 3.34 8.91
N THR A 64 -6.93 2.47 8.77
CA THR A 64 -7.56 1.74 9.88
C THR A 64 -7.26 0.26 9.90
N HIS A 65 -6.64 -0.25 8.84
CA HIS A 65 -6.34 -1.66 8.65
C HIS A 65 -4.96 -1.84 8.04
N GLN A 66 -4.32 -2.95 8.38
CA GLN A 66 -3.07 -3.40 7.78
C GLN A 66 -3.24 -4.73 7.06
N VAL A 67 -2.40 -4.97 6.06
CA VAL A 67 -2.29 -6.25 5.35
C VAL A 67 -0.88 -6.78 5.57
N GLU A 68 -0.76 -7.96 6.19
CA GLU A 68 0.51 -8.66 6.29
C GLU A 68 0.94 -9.13 4.89
N SER A 69 2.03 -8.55 4.39
CA SER A 69 2.44 -8.75 3.01
C SER A 69 3.96 -8.62 2.85
N LYS A 70 4.46 -9.13 1.72
CA LYS A 70 5.82 -8.88 1.23
C LYS A 70 5.74 -8.20 -0.11
N LEU A 71 6.38 -7.04 -0.26
CA LEU A 71 6.51 -6.34 -1.53
C LEU A 71 7.91 -6.58 -2.09
N GLN A 72 7.98 -7.08 -3.32
CA GLN A 72 9.21 -7.18 -4.09
C GLN A 72 9.11 -6.27 -5.30
N LEU A 73 10.09 -5.39 -5.47
CA LEU A 73 10.18 -4.53 -6.63
C LEU A 73 10.89 -5.30 -7.75
N ARG A 74 10.27 -5.43 -8.92
CA ARG A 74 10.97 -5.98 -10.08
C ARG A 74 11.79 -4.87 -10.71
N ASN A 75 13.11 -4.94 -10.52
CA ASN A 75 14.02 -4.11 -11.28
C ASN A 75 13.86 -4.44 -12.77
N LYS A 76 13.51 -3.45 -13.57
CA LYS A 76 14.14 -3.35 -14.90
C LYS A 76 15.52 -2.79 -14.64
N VAL A 77 16.55 -3.61 -14.83
CA VAL A 77 17.88 -3.08 -15.15
C VAL A 77 17.68 -2.26 -16.41
N ILE A 78 17.88 -0.95 -16.32
CA ILE A 78 17.95 -0.07 -17.49
C ILE A 78 19.37 -0.19 -18.04
#